data_AF-A0A7K0L8X8-F1
#
_entry.id   AF-A0A7K0L8X8-F1
#
_cell.length_a   1.000
_cell.length_b   1.000
_cell.length_c   1.000
_cell.angle_alpha   90.00
_cell.angle_beta   90.00
_cell.angle_gamma   90.00
#
_symmetry.space_group_name_H-M   'P 1'
#
loop_
_entity.id
_entity.type
_entity.pdbx_description
1 polymer ?
#
loop_
_entity_poly.entity_id
_entity_poly.type
_entity_poly.pdbx_seq_one_letter_code
_entity_poly.pdbx_strand_id
1 'polypeptide(L)'
;PGKKPPVGSRATDKKSGANMIKRWMRDDVLTAVQNLAPIAKSVDLSLAQLAIAWVLQNKNVSSAIVGATKPSQIKENVKASGVKLDSATMKKIDAVLGKLPEVDPAQTISPNPRA
;
A
#
# COMPACT_ATOMS: atom_id res chain seq x y z
N PRO A 1 -9.98 -11.82 1.71
CA PRO A 1 -11.39 -11.57 2.11
C PRO A 1 -11.90 -12.71 2.98
N GLY A 2 -12.68 -12.40 4.01
CA GLY A 2 -13.40 -13.40 4.83
C GLY A 2 -12.57 -14.38 5.68
N LYS A 3 -11.24 -14.25 5.76
CA LYS A 3 -10.38 -15.10 6.61
C LYS A 3 -9.94 -14.36 7.87
N LYS A 4 -9.69 -15.10 8.95
CA LYS A 4 -9.12 -14.54 10.19
C LYS A 4 -7.75 -13.90 9.89
N PRO A 5 -7.43 -12.75 10.51
CA PRO A 5 -6.14 -12.12 10.34
C PRO A 5 -4.98 -13.05 10.77
N PRO A 6 -3.84 -13.05 10.05
CA PRO A 6 -2.68 -13.85 10.44
C PRO A 6 -2.18 -13.47 11.83
N VAL A 7 -1.74 -14.46 12.60
CA VAL A 7 -1.17 -14.26 13.94
C VAL A 7 0.06 -13.36 13.85
N GLY A 8 0.16 -12.37 14.74
CA GLY A 8 1.28 -11.43 14.78
C GLY A 8 1.26 -10.37 13.68
N SER A 9 0.21 -10.34 12.85
CA SER A 9 0.00 -9.24 11.90
C SER A 9 -0.48 -7.98 12.64
N ARG A 10 -0.31 -6.82 11.98
CA ARG A 10 -0.82 -5.54 12.50
C ARG A 10 -2.33 -5.57 12.81
N ALA A 11 -3.09 -6.37 12.08
CA ALA A 11 -4.53 -6.57 12.31
C ALA A 11 -4.86 -7.28 13.64
N THR A 12 -3.89 -7.95 14.26
CA THR A 12 -4.05 -8.62 15.56
C THR A 12 -3.56 -7.78 16.74
N ASP A 13 -2.91 -6.63 16.49
CA ASP A 13 -2.42 -5.74 17.53
C ASP A 13 -3.57 -4.89 18.12
N LYS A 14 -4.00 -5.24 19.33
CA LYS A 14 -5.09 -4.57 20.05
C LYS A 14 -4.73 -3.20 20.62
N LYS A 15 -3.44 -2.80 20.62
CA LYS A 15 -3.02 -1.51 21.16
C LYS A 15 -3.35 -0.39 20.19
N SER A 16 -2.70 -0.37 19.03
CA SER A 16 -2.89 0.67 18.02
C SER A 16 -2.98 0.12 16.60
N GLY A 17 -2.28 -0.98 16.29
CA GLY A 17 -2.17 -1.52 14.94
C GLY A 17 -3.52 -1.84 14.28
N ALA A 18 -4.40 -2.57 14.97
CA ALA A 18 -5.69 -2.97 14.41
C ALA A 18 -6.59 -1.75 14.15
N ASN A 19 -6.62 -0.80 15.08
CA ASN A 19 -7.39 0.44 14.93
C ASN A 19 -6.87 1.30 13.78
N MET A 20 -5.53 1.41 13.64
CA MET A 20 -4.90 2.18 12.58
C MET A 20 -5.27 1.69 11.18
N ILE A 21 -5.43 0.37 11.00
CA ILE A 21 -5.73 -0.21 9.68
C ILE A 21 -7.21 -0.49 9.43
N LYS A 22 -8.06 -0.33 10.45
CA LYS A 22 -9.47 -0.76 10.45
C LYS A 22 -10.24 -0.30 9.22
N ARG A 23 -10.04 0.95 8.78
CA ARG A 23 -10.71 1.53 7.60
C ARG A 23 -10.45 0.80 6.28
N TRP A 24 -9.33 0.08 6.18
CA TRP A 24 -8.95 -0.69 4.99
C TRP A 24 -9.27 -2.18 5.11
N MET A 25 -9.71 -2.67 6.27
CA MET A 25 -10.05 -4.09 6.49
C MET A 25 -11.46 -4.43 5.99
N ARG A 26 -11.80 -3.95 4.78
CA ARG A 26 -13.07 -4.20 4.10
C ARG A 26 -12.86 -5.24 2.99
N ASP A 27 -13.84 -6.09 2.72
CA ASP A 27 -13.66 -7.22 1.80
C ASP A 27 -13.39 -6.79 0.36
N ASP A 28 -13.96 -5.69 -0.09
CA ASP A 28 -13.69 -5.09 -1.40
C ASP A 28 -12.23 -4.63 -1.53
N VAL A 29 -11.70 -3.94 -0.52
CA VAL A 29 -10.28 -3.52 -0.46
C VAL A 29 -9.37 -4.75 -0.44
N LEU A 30 -9.66 -5.73 0.41
CA LEU A 30 -8.86 -6.95 0.51
C LEU A 30 -8.90 -7.78 -0.78
N THR A 31 -10.02 -7.75 -1.50
CA THR A 31 -10.16 -8.42 -2.81
C THR A 31 -9.30 -7.72 -3.87
N ALA A 32 -9.36 -6.39 -3.95
CA ALA A 32 -8.53 -5.63 -4.88
C ALA A 32 -7.03 -5.83 -4.59
N VAL A 33 -6.61 -5.81 -3.31
CA VAL A 33 -5.22 -6.08 -2.93
C VAL A 33 -4.78 -7.50 -3.34
N GLN A 34 -5.65 -8.50 -3.26
CA GLN A 34 -5.34 -9.85 -3.76
C GLN A 34 -5.17 -9.87 -5.28
N ASN A 35 -5.99 -9.11 -6.00
CA ASN A 35 -5.90 -8.99 -7.46
C ASN A 35 -4.64 -8.24 -7.93
N LEU A 36 -3.95 -7.50 -7.05
CA LEU A 36 -2.64 -6.92 -7.33
C LEU A 36 -1.51 -7.95 -7.26
N ALA A 37 -1.69 -9.10 -6.61
CA ALA A 37 -0.61 -10.08 -6.39
C ALA A 37 -0.03 -10.66 -7.70
N PRO A 38 -0.84 -11.02 -8.73
CA PRO A 38 -0.32 -11.43 -10.02
C PRO A 38 0.47 -10.33 -10.75
N ILE A 39 0.05 -9.06 -10.59
CA ILE A 39 0.75 -7.91 -11.18
C ILE A 39 2.12 -7.76 -10.52
N ALA A 40 2.18 -7.79 -9.19
CA ALA A 40 3.43 -7.73 -8.45
C ALA A 40 4.41 -8.84 -8.87
N LYS A 41 3.90 -10.08 -8.98
CA LYS A 41 4.69 -11.22 -9.45
C LYS A 41 5.20 -11.04 -10.88
N SER A 42 4.43 -10.43 -11.78
CA SER A 42 4.85 -10.22 -13.17
C SER A 42 6.01 -9.24 -13.32
N VAL A 43 6.26 -8.41 -12.31
CA VAL A 43 7.40 -7.47 -12.26
C VAL A 43 8.43 -7.85 -11.19
N ASP A 44 8.39 -9.10 -10.71
CA ASP A 44 9.30 -9.66 -9.70
C ASP A 44 9.36 -8.86 -8.38
N LEU A 45 8.19 -8.36 -7.93
CA LEU A 45 8.04 -7.64 -6.67
C LEU A 45 7.10 -8.38 -5.74
N SER A 46 7.36 -8.29 -4.44
CA SER A 46 6.34 -8.51 -3.42
C SER A 46 5.27 -7.41 -3.50
N LEU A 47 4.08 -7.66 -2.96
CA LEU A 47 3.01 -6.65 -2.87
C LEU A 47 3.45 -5.37 -2.12
N ALA A 48 4.27 -5.53 -1.08
CA ALA A 48 4.78 -4.39 -0.32
C ALA A 48 5.74 -3.54 -1.16
N GLN A 49 6.64 -4.19 -1.91
CA GLN A 49 7.55 -3.50 -2.82
C GLN A 49 6.80 -2.84 -3.98
N LEU A 50 5.79 -3.50 -4.55
CA LEU A 50 4.95 -2.90 -5.59
C LEU A 50 4.29 -1.61 -5.10
N ALA A 51 3.74 -1.61 -3.88
CA ALA A 51 3.12 -0.42 -3.30
C ALA A 51 4.11 0.73 -3.11
N ILE A 52 5.33 0.44 -2.63
CA ILE A 52 6.38 1.46 -2.46
C ILE A 52 6.85 1.99 -3.82
N ALA A 53 7.12 1.10 -4.78
CA ALA A 53 7.52 1.48 -6.12
C ALA A 53 6.43 2.35 -6.78
N TRP A 54 5.16 1.98 -6.65
CA TRP A 54 4.03 2.76 -7.16
C TRP A 54 3.99 4.19 -6.60
N VAL A 55 4.19 4.37 -5.29
CA VAL A 55 4.27 5.71 -4.67
C VAL A 55 5.42 6.52 -5.28
N LEU A 56 6.58 5.89 -5.46
CA LEU A 56 7.78 6.53 -5.99
C LEU A 56 7.73 6.84 -7.50
N GLN A 57 6.71 6.35 -8.22
CA GLN A 57 6.50 6.73 -9.63
C GLN A 57 5.98 8.15 -9.81
N ASN A 58 5.38 8.75 -8.77
CA ASN A 58 4.91 10.12 -8.84
C ASN A 58 6.10 11.09 -8.74
N LYS A 59 6.34 11.87 -9.81
CA LYS A 59 7.44 12.84 -9.89
C LYS A 59 7.37 13.95 -8.83
N ASN A 60 6.20 14.17 -8.24
CA ASN A 60 6.01 15.15 -7.15
C ASN A 60 6.35 14.57 -5.77
N VAL A 61 6.66 13.28 -5.68
CA VAL A 61 7.02 12.59 -4.44
C VAL A 61 8.54 12.42 -4.37
N SER A 62 9.17 13.09 -3.40
CA SER A 62 10.61 12.98 -3.18
C SER A 62 11.01 11.73 -2.40
N SER A 63 10.15 11.24 -1.51
CA SER A 63 10.43 10.08 -0.66
C SER A 63 9.16 9.35 -0.21
N ALA A 64 9.30 8.06 0.07
CA ALA A 64 8.26 7.23 0.66
C ALA A 64 8.67 6.83 2.10
N ILE A 65 7.87 7.24 3.09
CA ILE A 65 8.10 6.85 4.49
C ILE A 65 7.55 5.44 4.70
N VAL A 66 8.40 4.51 5.11
CA VAL A 66 8.03 3.11 5.37
C VAL A 66 8.13 2.77 6.85
N GLY A 67 7.09 2.16 7.39
CA GLY A 67 7.10 1.61 8.74
C GLY A 67 7.56 0.15 8.77
N ALA A 68 8.43 -0.20 9.72
CA ALA A 68 8.88 -1.58 9.95
C ALA A 68 8.94 -1.87 11.45
N THR A 69 8.57 -3.08 11.84
CA THR A 69 8.71 -3.60 13.22
C THR A 69 9.87 -4.57 13.36
N LYS A 70 10.51 -4.97 12.25
CA LYS A 70 11.69 -5.85 12.22
C LYS A 70 12.70 -5.38 11.17
N PRO A 71 14.02 -5.51 11.40
CA PRO A 71 15.05 -5.09 10.45
C PRO A 71 14.95 -5.74 9.06
N SER A 72 14.48 -6.99 8.98
CA SER A 72 14.29 -7.69 7.70
C SER A 72 13.27 -6.99 6.79
N GLN A 73 12.26 -6.31 7.35
CA GLN A 73 11.29 -5.55 6.56
C GLN A 73 11.93 -4.33 5.90
N ILE A 74 12.90 -3.68 6.55
CA ILE A 74 13.66 -2.59 5.93
C ILE A 74 14.47 -3.11 4.74
N LYS A 75 15.17 -4.23 4.93
CA LYS A 75 15.94 -4.90 3.86
C LYS A 75 15.05 -5.32 2.69
N GLU A 76 13.80 -5.69 2.94
CA GLU A 76 12.86 -6.05 1.88
C GLU A 76 12.27 -4.82 1.19
N ASN A 77 11.85 -3.81 1.96
CA ASN A 77 11.24 -2.59 1.43
C ASN A 77 12.20 -1.78 0.56
N VAL A 78 13.49 -1.71 0.92
CA VAL A 78 14.48 -0.91 0.18
C VAL A 78 14.68 -1.41 -1.26
N LYS A 79 14.41 -2.68 -1.54
CA LYS A 79 14.50 -3.25 -2.90
C LYS A 79 13.52 -2.61 -3.89
N ALA A 80 12.46 -1.94 -3.40
CA ALA A 80 11.55 -1.18 -4.25
C ALA A 80 12.14 0.16 -4.73
N SER A 81 13.18 0.66 -4.08
CA SER A 81 13.83 1.92 -4.45
C SER A 81 14.45 1.80 -5.84
N GLY A 82 14.18 2.77 -6.71
CA GLY A 82 14.70 2.81 -8.07
C GLY A 82 13.99 1.88 -9.07
N VAL A 83 13.04 1.07 -8.63
CA VAL A 83 12.22 0.24 -9.52
C VAL A 83 11.31 1.12 -10.36
N LYS A 84 11.35 0.94 -11.68
CA LYS A 84 10.47 1.63 -12.63
C LYS A 84 9.35 0.70 -13.07
N LEU A 85 8.12 1.08 -12.77
CA LEU A 85 6.91 0.45 -13.29
C LEU A 85 6.54 1.08 -14.63
N ASP A 86 6.40 0.27 -15.67
CA ASP A 86 6.00 0.76 -16.99
C ASP A 86 4.53 1.20 -17.02
N SER A 87 4.15 1.92 -18.07
CA SER A 87 2.78 2.43 -18.22
C SER A 87 1.73 1.31 -18.31
N ALA A 88 2.11 0.13 -18.79
CA ALA A 88 1.21 -1.02 -18.86
C ALA A 88 0.90 -1.56 -17.45
N THR A 89 1.91 -1.66 -16.60
CA THR A 89 1.77 -2.08 -15.19
C THR A 89 0.95 -1.07 -14.41
N MET A 90 1.22 0.23 -14.58
CA MET A 90 0.43 1.30 -13.93
C MET A 90 -1.05 1.22 -14.31
N LYS A 91 -1.37 1.05 -15.60
CA LYS A 91 -2.76 0.86 -16.06
C LYS A 91 -3.44 -0.38 -15.48
N LYS A 92 -2.70 -1.49 -15.32
CA LYS A 92 -3.23 -2.71 -14.68
C LYS A 92 -3.55 -2.47 -13.20
N ILE A 93 -2.71 -1.73 -12.49
CA ILE A 93 -2.95 -1.35 -11.09
C ILE A 93 -4.22 -0.50 -10.99
N ASP A 94 -4.35 0.52 -11.83
CA ASP A 94 -5.53 1.39 -11.84
C ASP A 94 -6.82 0.61 -12.15
N ALA A 95 -6.77 -0.31 -13.11
CA ALA A 95 -7.91 -1.15 -13.45
C ALA A 95 -8.34 -2.06 -12.30
N VAL A 96 -7.39 -2.61 -11.53
CA VAL A 96 -7.68 -3.44 -10.35
C VAL A 96 -8.24 -2.62 -9.19
N LEU A 97 -7.70 -1.42 -8.95
CA LEU A 97 -8.13 -0.56 -7.86
C LEU A 97 -9.47 0.11 -8.14
N GLY A 98 -9.78 0.42 -9.41
CA GLY A 98 -11.03 1.01 -9.82
C GLY A 98 -11.37 2.29 -9.05
N LYS A 99 -12.50 2.28 -8.34
CA LYS A 99 -13.00 3.42 -7.55
C LYS A 99 -12.63 3.37 -6.07
N LEU A 100 -11.78 2.42 -5.65
CA LEU A 100 -11.37 2.30 -4.24
C LEU A 100 -10.47 3.43 -3.75
N PRO A 101 -9.51 3.96 -4.55
CA PRO A 101 -8.68 5.07 -4.12
C PRO A 101 -9.50 6.34 -3.93
N GLU A 102 -9.19 7.09 -2.87
CA GLU A 102 -9.63 8.48 -2.74
C GLU A 102 -8.83 9.34 -3.71
N VAL A 103 -9.53 10.12 -4.53
CA VAL A 103 -8.94 10.95 -5.60
C VAL A 103 -9.35 12.41 -5.47
N ASP A 104 -10.22 12.76 -4.52
CA ASP A 104 -10.61 14.14 -4.26
C ASP A 104 -9.42 14.92 -3.63
N PRO A 105 -8.86 15.91 -4.35
CA PRO A 105 -7.75 16.71 -3.82
C PRO A 105 -8.16 17.53 -2.58
N ALA A 106 -9.45 17.83 -2.37
CA ALA A 106 -9.92 18.54 -1.19
C ALA A 106 -9.71 17.74 0.11
N GLN A 107 -9.50 16.43 0.04
CA GLN A 107 -9.17 15.60 1.21
C GLN A 107 -7.73 15.79 1.71
N THR A 108 -6.90 16.57 1.01
CA THR A 108 -5.52 16.88 1.42
C THR A 108 -5.40 18.16 2.26
N ILE A 109 -6.52 18.79 2.61
CA ILE A 109 -6.54 20.01 3.43
C ILE A 109 -6.06 19.68 4.86
N SER A 110 -5.03 20.40 5.30
CA SER A 110 -4.54 20.28 6.68
C SER A 110 -5.56 20.86 7.67
N PRO A 111 -5.72 20.28 8.87
CA PRO A 111 -6.51 20.90 9.93
C PRO A 111 -6.06 22.33 10.21
N ASN A 112 -7.02 23.21 10.52
CA ASN A 112 -6.78 24.59 10.92
C ASN A 112 -7.51 24.87 12.26
N PRO A 113 -6.80 25.18 13.37
CA PRO A 113 -5.35 25.32 13.46
C PRO A 113 -4.63 23.97 13.32
N ARG A 114 -3.38 24.01 12.85
CA ARG A 114 -2.50 22.86 12.99
C ARG A 114 -2.17 22.70 14.48
N ALA A 115 -2.22 21.46 14.97
CA ALA A 115 -1.83 21.13 16.34
C ALA A 115 -0.38 21.52 16.62
#